data_AF-T1JH02-F1
#
_entry.id   AF-T1JH02-F1
#
_cell.length_a   1.000
_cell.length_b   1.000
_cell.length_c   1.000
_cell.angle_alpha   90.00
_cell.angle_beta   90.00
_cell.angle_gamma   90.00
#
_symmetry.space_group_name_H-M   'P 1'
#
loop_
_entity.id
_entity.type
_entity.pdbx_description
1 polymer ?
#
loop_
_entity_poly.entity_id
_entity_poly.type
_entity_poly.pdbx_seq_one_letter_code
_entity_poly.pdbx_strand_id
1 'polypeptide(L)'
;MATRPFHPLTSFCITIHRKSFVLQIRDVDIGGHSDAVIERTIFKGIVNPGSDWHTMTHNGPVAQFTYRVRVLCDPHYYNATCTKFCRPRDDYFGHYTCDSNGDKVCVPGWMSTNCDKAMCKPGCNSIHGYCDTPGDCKTEVPTIQSRDSRKSLTTQKLLLPQDWTQATITIG
;
A
#
# COMPACT_ATOMS: atom_id res chain seq x y z
N MET A 1 29.26 -14.67 -29.97
CA MET A 1 28.75 -15.95 -30.51
C MET A 1 28.76 -16.92 -29.32
N ALA A 2 27.66 -17.26 -28.64
CA ALA A 2 26.30 -17.51 -29.09
C ALA A 2 25.25 -16.83 -28.19
N THR A 3 24.37 -16.03 -28.79
CA THR A 3 23.03 -15.78 -28.24
C THR A 3 22.21 -17.03 -28.53
N ARG A 4 22.23 -18.02 -27.64
CA ARG A 4 21.23 -19.10 -27.74
C ARG A 4 19.85 -18.45 -27.54
N PRO A 5 18.92 -18.56 -28.49
CA PRO A 5 17.55 -18.11 -28.24
C PRO A 5 17.05 -18.88 -27.01
N PHE A 6 16.56 -18.16 -26.00
CA PHE A 6 15.95 -18.77 -24.83
C PHE A 6 14.91 -19.80 -25.31
N HIS A 7 15.02 -21.03 -24.83
CA HIS A 7 14.02 -22.06 -25.11
C HIS A 7 12.63 -21.54 -24.72
N PRO A 8 11.55 -21.89 -25.44
CA PRO A 8 10.19 -21.38 -25.19
C PRO A 8 9.60 -21.76 -23.82
N LEU A 9 10.36 -22.47 -22.98
CA LEU A 9 9.96 -22.97 -21.67
C LEU A 9 10.81 -22.40 -20.52
N THR A 10 11.43 -21.24 -20.71
CA THR A 10 12.13 -20.58 -19.60
C THR A 10 11.15 -19.88 -18.66
N SER A 11 11.18 -20.25 -17.37
CA SER A 11 10.34 -19.66 -16.32
C SER A 11 11.13 -18.68 -15.45
N PHE A 12 10.50 -17.58 -15.06
CA PHE A 12 11.06 -16.59 -14.14
C PHE A 12 10.38 -16.73 -12.78
N CYS A 13 11.18 -17.00 -11.74
CA CYS A 13 10.70 -17.06 -10.36
C CYS A 13 11.28 -15.89 -9.57
N ILE A 14 10.41 -15.15 -8.89
CA ILE A 14 10.79 -14.03 -8.00
C ILE A 14 10.44 -14.42 -6.57
N THR A 15 11.42 -14.38 -5.68
CA THR A 15 11.22 -14.58 -4.23
C THR A 15 11.57 -13.30 -3.50
N ILE A 16 10.63 -12.78 -2.70
CA ILE A 16 10.80 -11.52 -1.97
C ILE A 16 11.21 -11.82 -0.52
N HIS A 17 12.24 -11.11 -0.04
CA HIS A 17 12.71 -11.17 1.34
C HIS A 17 12.99 -9.76 1.85
N ARG A 18 12.02 -9.16 2.57
CA ARG A 18 12.11 -7.79 3.09
C ARG A 18 12.40 -6.78 1.97
N LYS A 19 13.59 -6.14 2.01
CA LYS A 19 14.09 -5.14 1.04
C LYS A 19 14.97 -5.77 -0.04
N SER A 20 14.79 -7.05 -0.33
CA SER A 20 15.57 -7.76 -1.34
C SER A 20 14.65 -8.69 -2.10
N PHE A 21 14.94 -8.95 -3.37
CA PHE A 21 14.30 -10.03 -4.10
C PHE A 21 15.36 -10.85 -4.84
N VAL A 22 15.06 -12.14 -4.96
CA VAL A 22 15.84 -13.11 -5.69
C VAL A 22 15.09 -13.38 -6.99
N LEU A 23 15.76 -13.23 -8.12
CA LEU A 23 15.24 -13.59 -9.43
C LEU A 23 15.99 -14.83 -9.93
N GLN A 24 15.25 -15.86 -10.28
CA GLN A 24 15.75 -17.12 -10.82
C GLN A 24 15.19 -17.34 -12.21
N ILE A 25 16.08 -17.69 -13.15
CA ILE A 25 15.72 -18.17 -14.47
C ILE A 25 15.86 -19.69 -14.45
N ARG A 26 14.80 -20.38 -14.86
CA ARG A 26 14.70 -21.82 -14.83
C ARG A 26 14.34 -22.37 -16.19
N ASP A 27 14.89 -23.52 -16.54
CA ASP A 27 14.46 -24.30 -17.70
C ASP A 27 13.30 -25.20 -17.26
N VAL A 28 12.18 -25.18 -17.98
CA VAL A 28 11.04 -26.05 -17.71
C VAL A 28 10.97 -27.13 -18.79
N ASP A 29 11.23 -28.38 -18.42
CA ASP A 29 11.07 -29.50 -19.35
C ASP A 29 9.58 -29.85 -19.58
N ILE A 30 9.21 -30.24 -20.81
CA ILE A 30 7.83 -30.60 -21.23
C ILE A 30 7.24 -31.80 -20.43
N GLY A 31 8.05 -32.49 -19.64
CA GLY A 31 7.64 -33.60 -18.76
C GLY A 31 7.54 -33.26 -17.26
N GLY A 32 7.83 -32.02 -16.83
CA GLY A 32 7.72 -31.59 -15.42
C GLY A 32 8.70 -32.24 -14.43
N HIS A 33 9.77 -32.90 -14.91
CA HIS A 33 10.69 -33.68 -14.06
C HIS A 33 12.03 -33.00 -13.75
N SER A 34 12.37 -31.86 -14.37
CA SER A 34 13.53 -31.05 -13.98
C SER A 34 13.22 -29.56 -14.06
N ASP A 35 13.19 -28.91 -12.88
CA ASP A 35 13.17 -27.45 -12.72
C ASP A 35 14.60 -26.98 -12.45
N ALA A 36 15.43 -26.98 -13.51
CA ALA A 36 16.85 -26.66 -13.40
C ALA A 36 17.05 -25.14 -13.43
N VAL A 37 17.76 -24.60 -12.43
CA VAL A 37 18.12 -23.17 -12.39
C VAL A 37 19.24 -22.91 -13.40
N ILE A 38 18.97 -22.04 -14.38
CA ILE A 38 19.93 -21.60 -15.39
C ILE A 38 20.82 -20.50 -14.82
N GLU A 39 20.22 -19.47 -14.19
CA GLU A 39 20.93 -18.31 -13.65
C GLU A 39 20.15 -17.75 -12.47
N ARG A 40 20.85 -17.22 -11.46
CA ARG A 40 20.24 -16.64 -10.25
C ARG A 40 20.86 -15.29 -9.94
N THR A 41 20.03 -14.29 -9.71
CA THR A 41 20.47 -12.99 -9.24
C THR A 41 19.72 -12.53 -8.00
N ILE A 42 20.36 -11.68 -7.21
CA ILE A 42 19.80 -11.10 -6.00
C ILE A 42 19.90 -9.59 -6.11
N PHE A 43 18.76 -8.92 -6.11
CA PHE A 43 18.73 -7.48 -5.90
C PHE A 43 18.74 -7.20 -4.40
N LYS A 44 19.72 -6.40 -3.96
CA LYS A 44 19.83 -5.92 -2.58
C LYS A 44 19.65 -4.40 -2.60
N GLY A 45 18.57 -3.90 -2.01
CA GLY A 45 18.33 -2.46 -1.94
C GLY A 45 16.85 -2.10 -1.96
N ILE A 46 16.55 -0.80 -1.84
CA ILE A 46 15.17 -0.31 -1.87
C ILE A 46 14.86 0.16 -3.28
N VAL A 47 13.79 -0.37 -3.85
CA VAL A 47 13.13 0.20 -5.03
C VAL A 47 11.95 1.02 -4.49
N ASN A 48 11.88 2.30 -4.87
CA ASN A 48 10.81 3.17 -4.39
C ASN A 48 9.45 2.63 -4.89
N PRO A 49 8.44 2.53 -4.01
CA PRO A 49 7.09 2.18 -4.41
C PRO A 49 6.48 3.24 -5.35
N GLY A 50 5.76 2.80 -6.37
CA GLY A 50 5.12 3.68 -7.34
C GLY A 50 4.56 2.96 -8.56
N SER A 51 3.83 3.69 -9.39
CA SER A 51 3.33 3.19 -10.68
C SER A 51 4.43 2.99 -11.72
N ASP A 52 5.59 3.61 -11.51
CA ASP A 52 6.68 3.64 -12.45
C ASP A 52 7.47 2.32 -12.48
N TRP A 53 7.88 1.95 -13.68
CA TRP A 53 8.67 0.75 -13.92
C TRP A 53 10.15 1.04 -13.85
N HIS A 54 10.86 0.29 -13.01
CA HIS A 54 12.32 0.32 -12.93
C HIS A 54 12.92 -0.77 -13.80
N THR A 55 13.74 -0.37 -14.77
CA THR A 55 14.48 -1.29 -15.62
C THR A 55 15.78 -1.69 -14.95
N MET A 56 16.03 -2.99 -14.89
CA MET A 56 17.24 -3.58 -14.31
C MET A 56 17.87 -4.53 -15.31
N THR A 57 19.20 -4.58 -15.31
CA THR A 57 19.96 -5.46 -16.19
C THR A 57 20.85 -6.36 -15.34
N HIS A 58 20.77 -7.65 -15.60
CA HIS A 58 21.69 -8.64 -15.06
C HIS A 58 22.62 -9.11 -16.17
N ASN A 59 23.92 -8.91 -15.95
CA ASN A 59 24.97 -9.37 -16.85
C ASN A 59 25.70 -10.54 -16.19
N GLY A 60 25.06 -11.71 -16.22
CA GLY A 60 25.59 -12.93 -15.62
C GLY A 60 26.62 -13.64 -16.51
N PRO A 61 27.39 -14.57 -15.92
CA PRO A 61 28.33 -15.41 -16.66
C PRO A 61 27.63 -16.45 -17.53
N VAL A 62 26.42 -16.90 -17.18
CA VAL A 62 25.64 -17.90 -17.93
C VAL A 62 24.59 -17.23 -18.80
N ALA A 63 23.91 -16.21 -18.29
CA ALA A 63 22.88 -15.49 -19.04
C ALA A 63 22.90 -13.97 -18.78
N GLN A 64 22.59 -13.21 -19.83
CA GLN A 64 22.37 -11.77 -19.74
C GLN A 64 20.90 -11.47 -20.05
N PHE A 65 20.27 -10.67 -19.20
CA PHE A 65 18.86 -10.34 -19.36
C PHE A 65 18.53 -8.98 -18.73
N THR A 66 17.51 -8.34 -19.29
CA THR A 66 16.95 -7.10 -18.79
C THR A 66 15.51 -7.36 -18.37
N TYR A 67 15.13 -6.87 -17.19
CA TYR A 67 13.81 -7.05 -16.62
C TYR A 67 13.30 -5.72 -16.05
N ARG A 68 11.99 -5.60 -15.91
CA ARG A 68 11.35 -4.41 -15.34
C ARG A 68 10.56 -4.82 -14.11
N VAL A 69 10.71 -4.06 -13.02
CA VAL A 69 9.96 -4.27 -11.77
C VAL A 69 9.29 -2.96 -11.36
N ARG A 70 8.13 -3.06 -10.74
CA ARG A 70 7.54 -1.98 -9.95
C ARG A 70 7.14 -2.52 -8.59
N VAL A 71 7.28 -1.68 -7.58
CA VAL A 71 6.86 -2.00 -6.22
C VAL A 71 5.59 -1.22 -5.93
N LEU A 72 4.55 -1.90 -5.47
CA LEU A 72 3.34 -1.27 -4.97
C LEU A 72 3.23 -1.58 -3.47
N CYS A 73 2.75 -0.61 -2.69
CA CYS A 73 2.37 -0.91 -1.32
C CYS A 73 1.07 -1.70 -1.30
N ASP A 74 0.88 -2.52 -0.26
CA ASP A 74 -0.42 -3.09 0.04
C ASP A 74 -1.46 -1.98 0.26
N PRO A 75 -2.77 -2.28 0.07
CA PRO A 75 -3.81 -1.31 0.28
C PRO A 75 -3.70 -0.65 1.66
N HIS A 76 -3.80 0.68 1.69
CA HIS A 76 -3.67 1.51 2.90
C HIS A 76 -2.27 1.60 3.49
N TYR A 77 -1.24 1.05 2.84
CA TYR A 77 0.16 1.29 3.21
C TYR A 77 0.79 2.34 2.31
N TYR A 78 1.58 3.21 2.91
CA TYR A 78 2.20 4.37 2.25
C TYR A 78 3.66 4.49 2.69
N ASN A 79 4.34 5.51 2.15
CA ASN A 79 5.76 5.84 2.29
C ASN A 79 6.70 4.94 1.46
N ALA A 80 7.97 5.35 1.37
CA ALA A 80 8.99 4.66 0.57
C ALA A 80 9.30 3.22 1.02
N THR A 81 8.80 2.81 2.18
CA THR A 81 9.01 1.47 2.77
C THR A 81 7.70 0.69 2.94
N CYS A 82 6.56 1.24 2.54
CA CYS A 82 5.23 0.66 2.72
C CYS A 82 4.94 0.23 4.17
N THR A 83 5.41 1.00 5.15
CA THR A 83 5.24 0.68 6.59
C THR A 83 4.20 1.53 7.28
N LYS A 84 3.78 2.64 6.66
CA LYS A 84 2.84 3.58 7.27
C LYS A 84 1.43 3.23 6.85
N PHE A 85 0.64 2.73 7.80
CA PHE A 85 -0.76 2.40 7.58
C PHE A 85 -1.67 3.64 7.73
N CYS A 86 -2.50 3.89 6.72
CA CYS A 86 -3.56 4.89 6.77
C CYS A 86 -4.78 4.39 5.97
N ARG A 87 -5.86 4.07 6.68
CA ARG A 87 -7.14 3.75 6.05
C ARG A 87 -8.09 4.92 6.30
N PRO A 88 -8.70 5.52 5.26
CA PRO A 88 -9.69 6.58 5.44
C PRO A 88 -10.78 6.15 6.41
N ARG A 89 -11.18 7.07 7.28
CA ARG A 89 -12.11 6.81 8.37
C ARG A 89 -13.03 8.02 8.57
N ASP A 90 -14.30 7.73 8.82
CA ASP A 90 -15.32 8.73 9.08
C ASP A 90 -16.31 8.17 10.12
N ASP A 91 -15.85 8.14 11.37
CA ASP A 91 -16.64 7.71 12.54
C ASP A 91 -16.17 8.44 13.79
N TYR A 92 -16.74 8.10 14.95
CA TYR A 92 -16.41 8.73 16.24
C TYR A 92 -14.91 8.80 16.58
N PHE A 93 -14.08 7.91 16.03
CA PHE A 93 -12.64 7.88 16.31
C PHE A 93 -11.80 8.66 15.30
N GLY A 94 -12.41 9.29 14.30
CA GLY A 94 -11.71 10.17 13.37
C GLY A 94 -12.44 10.38 12.05
N HIS A 95 -12.24 11.58 11.52
CA HIS A 95 -12.83 12.08 10.28
C HIS A 95 -11.71 12.54 9.35
N TYR A 96 -11.11 11.60 8.60
CA TYR A 96 -9.96 11.88 7.76
C TYR A 96 -9.87 11.02 6.50
N THR A 97 -9.25 11.60 5.48
CA THR A 97 -8.70 10.89 4.33
C THR A 97 -7.19 10.72 4.50
N CYS A 98 -6.55 9.98 3.60
CA CYS A 98 -5.11 9.75 3.60
C CYS A 98 -4.50 10.42 2.38
N ASP A 99 -3.42 11.18 2.55
CA ASP A 99 -2.67 11.73 1.43
C ASP A 99 -1.74 10.68 0.77
N SER A 100 -0.94 11.11 -0.22
CA SER A 100 0.02 10.24 -0.90
C SER A 100 1.15 9.74 -0.01
N ASN A 101 1.41 10.42 1.12
CA ASN A 101 2.40 10.03 2.12
C ASN A 101 1.78 9.16 3.23
N GLY A 102 0.48 8.91 3.18
CA GLY A 102 -0.28 8.22 4.22
C GLY A 102 -0.49 9.07 5.47
N ASP A 103 -0.31 10.38 5.41
CA ASP A 103 -0.70 11.30 6.47
C ASP A 103 -2.22 11.48 6.49
N LYS A 104 -2.77 11.62 7.70
CA LYS A 104 -4.19 11.89 7.89
C LYS A 104 -4.47 13.33 7.48
N VAL A 105 -5.37 13.50 6.53
CA VAL A 105 -5.91 14.79 6.13
C VAL A 105 -7.29 14.90 6.74
N CYS A 106 -7.43 15.77 7.75
CA CYS A 106 -8.72 15.96 8.40
C CYS A 106 -9.76 16.49 7.41
N VAL A 107 -10.96 15.93 7.49
CA VAL A 107 -12.13 16.48 6.79
C VAL A 107 -12.36 17.92 7.30
N PRO A 108 -12.78 18.87 6.44
CA PRO A 108 -13.01 20.25 6.86
C PRO A 108 -13.88 20.34 8.11
N GLY A 109 -13.40 21.11 9.09
CA GLY A 109 -14.07 21.25 10.38
C GLY A 109 -13.58 20.28 11.47
N TRP A 110 -12.69 19.34 11.16
CA TRP A 110 -12.05 18.45 12.13
C TRP A 110 -10.56 18.77 12.31
N MET A 111 -10.03 18.48 13.49
CA MET A 111 -8.64 18.74 13.89
C MET A 111 -8.13 17.68 14.88
N SER A 112 -6.90 17.86 15.36
CA SER A 112 -6.08 16.89 16.11
C SER A 112 -5.31 15.92 15.21
N THR A 113 -4.34 15.20 15.79
CA THR A 113 -3.55 14.15 15.11
C THR A 113 -4.41 12.99 14.58
N ASN A 114 -5.61 12.79 15.13
CA ASN A 114 -6.55 11.75 14.72
C ASN A 114 -7.79 12.28 14.01
N CYS A 115 -7.90 13.61 13.85
CA CYS A 115 -9.06 14.26 13.23
C CYS A 115 -10.38 13.87 13.94
N ASP A 116 -10.32 13.71 15.25
CA ASP A 116 -11.42 13.29 16.13
C ASP A 116 -11.99 14.47 16.94
N LYS A 117 -11.37 15.66 16.84
CA LYS A 117 -11.83 16.86 17.53
C LYS A 117 -12.49 17.81 16.54
N ALA A 118 -13.74 18.18 16.80
CA ALA A 118 -14.44 19.19 16.02
C ALA A 118 -13.84 20.59 16.25
N MET A 119 -13.76 21.36 15.17
CA MET A 119 -13.44 22.78 15.21
C MET A 119 -14.70 23.57 15.56
N CYS A 120 -14.71 24.19 16.72
CA CYS A 120 -15.88 24.94 17.19
C CYS A 120 -16.09 26.23 16.39
N LYS A 121 -17.29 26.80 16.49
CA LYS A 121 -17.62 28.09 15.90
C LYS A 121 -16.57 29.15 16.30
N PRO A 122 -16.13 30.01 15.37
CA PRO A 122 -15.29 31.15 15.71
C PRO A 122 -15.91 31.98 16.85
N GLY A 123 -15.12 32.32 17.86
CA GLY A 123 -15.59 33.03 19.06
C GLY A 123 -16.21 32.14 20.15
N CYS A 124 -16.22 30.82 19.98
CA CYS A 124 -16.58 29.91 21.08
C CYS A 124 -15.58 30.04 22.23
N ASN A 125 -16.08 30.09 23.48
CA ASN A 125 -15.26 30.29 24.66
C ASN A 125 -14.24 29.15 24.81
N SER A 126 -12.95 29.47 24.95
CA SER A 126 -11.88 28.45 25.00
C SER A 126 -11.80 27.67 26.31
N ILE A 127 -12.51 28.11 27.35
CA ILE A 127 -12.51 27.52 28.70
C ILE A 127 -13.83 26.81 28.97
N HIS A 128 -14.96 27.44 28.64
CA HIS A 128 -16.31 26.97 28.95
C HIS A 128 -17.12 26.52 27.74
N GLY A 129 -16.54 26.63 26.53
CA GLY A 129 -17.16 26.26 25.27
C GLY A 129 -16.54 24.99 24.70
N TYR A 130 -17.37 24.09 24.22
CA TYR A 130 -16.96 22.90 23.48
C TYR A 130 -17.91 22.63 22.31
N CYS A 131 -17.54 21.69 21.44
CA CYS A 131 -18.37 21.28 20.32
C CYS A 131 -18.08 19.81 20.01
N ASP A 132 -19.15 19.04 19.77
CA ASP A 132 -19.04 17.65 19.29
C ASP A 132 -19.07 17.58 17.76
N THR A 133 -19.56 18.65 17.13
CA THR A 133 -19.78 18.81 15.70
C THR A 133 -19.14 20.10 15.21
N PRO A 134 -18.51 20.11 14.02
CA PRO A 134 -17.85 21.31 13.52
C PRO A 134 -18.80 22.50 13.36
N GLY A 135 -18.35 23.68 13.77
CA GLY A 135 -19.13 24.92 13.64
C GLY A 135 -20.17 25.17 14.73
N ASP A 136 -20.37 24.23 15.67
CA ASP A 136 -21.21 24.42 16.84
C ASP A 136 -20.44 25.05 18.01
N CYS A 137 -21.17 25.50 19.02
CA CYS A 137 -20.62 25.92 20.31
C CYS A 137 -21.65 25.62 21.41
N LYS A 138 -21.29 24.72 22.31
CA LYS A 138 -22.05 24.34 23.51
C LYS A 138 -21.32 24.91 24.71
N THR A 139 -22.06 25.48 25.65
CA THR A 139 -21.54 25.85 26.97
C THR A 139 -21.82 24.71 27.94
N GLU A 140 -20.93 24.48 28.92
CA GLU A 140 -21.21 23.51 29.98
C GLU A 140 -22.50 23.91 30.73
N VAL A 141 -23.58 23.17 30.48
CA VAL A 141 -24.81 23.19 31.28
C VAL A 141 -25.09 21.74 31.69
N PRO A 142 -25.30 21.43 32.98
CA PRO A 142 -25.51 20.07 33.43
C PRO A 142 -26.86 19.57 32.92
N THR A 143 -26.88 18.62 31.98
CA THR A 143 -28.13 17.95 31.58
C THR A 143 -27.98 16.46 31.32
N ILE A 144 -29.02 15.77 31.76
CA ILE A 144 -29.20 14.32 31.88
C ILE A 144 -29.54 13.71 30.51
N GLN A 145 -29.09 12.46 30.33
CA GLN A 145 -29.09 11.54 29.18
C GLN A 145 -30.26 11.55 28.17
N SER A 146 -29.97 11.15 26.91
CA SER A 146 -30.71 10.05 26.24
C SER A 146 -29.90 9.37 25.11
N ARG A 147 -30.07 8.04 24.99
CA ARG A 147 -29.48 7.10 24.02
C ARG A 147 -30.34 7.00 22.74
N ASP A 148 -29.73 6.73 21.58
CA ASP A 148 -30.14 5.67 20.61
C ASP A 148 -29.07 5.49 19.50
N SER A 149 -28.37 4.37 19.29
CA SER A 149 -28.61 3.09 18.57
C SER A 149 -28.97 3.13 17.06
N ARG A 150 -27.99 2.86 16.16
CA ARG A 150 -27.92 1.65 15.29
C ARG A 150 -26.80 1.71 14.23
N LYS A 151 -26.29 0.51 13.88
CA LYS A 151 -25.19 0.17 12.95
C LYS A 151 -25.71 -0.11 11.53
N SER A 152 -24.84 -0.05 10.51
CA SER A 152 -24.76 -1.11 9.49
C SER A 152 -23.44 -1.09 8.71
N LEU A 153 -22.90 -2.27 8.44
CA LEU A 153 -21.73 -2.57 7.60
C LEU A 153 -22.24 -3.16 6.28
N THR A 154 -21.61 -2.80 5.15
CA THR A 154 -21.84 -3.48 3.87
C THR A 154 -20.51 -3.87 3.24
N THR A 155 -20.40 -5.15 2.88
CA THR A 155 -19.26 -5.80 2.22
C THR A 155 -19.44 -5.73 0.69
N GLN A 156 -18.37 -5.55 -0.09
CA GLN A 156 -18.31 -6.19 -1.42
C GLN A 156 -16.89 -6.33 -2.02
N LYS A 157 -16.85 -7.23 -3.01
CA LYS A 157 -15.82 -8.15 -3.49
C LYS A 157 -14.95 -7.56 -4.61
N LEU A 158 -13.64 -7.87 -4.58
CA LEU A 158 -12.71 -7.60 -5.68
C LEU A 158 -12.67 -8.75 -6.70
N LEU A 159 -12.49 -8.39 -7.97
CA LEU A 159 -12.13 -9.27 -9.07
C LEU A 159 -10.79 -8.78 -9.66
N LEU A 160 -9.92 -9.71 -10.02
CA LEU A 160 -8.65 -9.46 -10.70
C LEU A 160 -8.64 -10.24 -12.03
N PRO A 161 -8.14 -9.63 -13.11
CA PRO A 161 -7.41 -10.37 -14.15
C PRO A 161 -6.05 -9.69 -14.43
N GLN A 162 -4.91 -10.38 -14.62
CA GLN A 162 -4.51 -11.47 -15.53
C GLN A 162 -3.70 -10.87 -16.69
N ASP A 163 -2.37 -10.70 -16.50
CA ASP A 163 -1.35 -10.65 -17.56
C ASP A 163 0.07 -10.69 -16.96
N TRP A 164 0.89 -11.66 -17.41
CA TRP A 164 2.13 -12.12 -16.74
C TRP A 164 3.42 -11.81 -17.52
N THR A 165 3.59 -10.57 -17.99
CA THR A 165 4.89 -10.08 -18.51
C THR A 165 5.49 -8.98 -17.62
N GLN A 166 4.88 -8.79 -16.46
CA GLN A 166 5.09 -7.67 -15.56
C GLN A 166 4.97 -8.20 -14.13
N ALA A 167 6.05 -8.12 -13.35
CA ALA A 167 6.01 -8.47 -11.95
C ALA A 167 5.70 -7.22 -11.12
N THR A 168 4.54 -7.22 -10.50
CA THR A 168 4.20 -6.23 -9.46
C THR A 168 4.55 -6.85 -8.12
N ILE A 169 5.50 -6.24 -7.42
CA ILE A 169 5.90 -6.68 -6.08
C ILE A 169 5.06 -5.89 -5.08
N THR A 170 4.22 -6.57 -4.31
CA THR A 170 3.46 -5.95 -3.21
C THR A 170 4.17 -6.17 -1.89
N ILE A 171 4.25 -5.11 -1.07
CA ILE A 171 4.85 -5.14 0.27
C ILE A 171 3.97 -4.36 1.25
N GLY A 172 3.83 -4.89 2.47
CA GLY A 172 3.02 -4.35 3.56
C GLY A 172 3.35 -5.02 4.88
#